data_AF-A0A817ZJE7-F1
#
_entry.id   AF-A0A817ZJE7-F1
#
_cell.length_a   1.000
_cell.length_b   1.000
_cell.length_c   1.000
_cell.angle_alpha   90.00
_cell.angle_beta   90.00
_cell.angle_gamma   90.00
#
_symmetry.space_group_name_H-M   'P 1'
#
loop_
_entity.id
_entity.type
_entity.pdbx_description
1 polymer ?
#
loop_
_entity_poly.entity_id
_entity_poly.type
_entity_poly.pdbx_seq_one_letter_code
_entity_poly.pdbx_strand_id
1 'polypeptide(L)'
;ARRAARENQQSSDIVQPIKPHYEVRKFIKIGRPGYKVTKQRDPDTKQQSLLFQIDYPEISDNIVPKHRFMSGFEQHVEAPDRRWQYLLFAAEPYETISFKIPSREVDKSEGKFWTYYNTETKQFFLQFAFKLESNKYSGDHSSSNARSYGPPPPAPPSSLRG
;
A
#
# COMPACT_ATOMS: atom_id res chain seq x y z
N ALA A 1 -27.06 24.84 -23.10
CA ALA A 1 -27.39 23.74 -24.03
C ALA A 1 -27.03 24.03 -25.51
N ARG A 2 -25.89 24.67 -25.84
CA ARG A 2 -25.46 24.89 -27.25
C ARG A 2 -23.93 24.92 -27.42
N ARG A 3 -23.20 23.98 -26.80
CA ARG A 3 -21.74 23.86 -27.00
C ARG A 3 -21.25 22.40 -26.86
N ALA A 4 -21.88 21.46 -27.57
CA ALA A 4 -21.51 20.03 -27.47
C ALA A 4 -21.61 19.26 -28.79
N ALA A 5 -21.75 19.90 -29.96
CA ALA A 5 -22.09 19.20 -31.21
C ALA A 5 -21.24 19.59 -32.44
N ARG A 6 -20.01 20.10 -32.27
CA ARG A 6 -19.11 20.43 -33.40
C ARG A 6 -17.64 20.08 -33.17
N GLU A 7 -17.37 18.95 -32.52
CA GLU A 7 -16.00 18.38 -32.44
C GLU A 7 -16.01 16.88 -32.76
N ASN A 8 -16.79 16.44 -33.77
CA ASN A 8 -16.85 15.03 -34.18
C ASN A 8 -16.23 14.73 -35.56
N GLN A 9 -15.44 15.65 -36.14
CA GLN A 9 -14.84 15.43 -37.46
C GLN A 9 -13.51 16.17 -37.64
N GLN A 10 -12.49 15.86 -36.84
CA GLN A 10 -11.07 16.05 -37.24
C GLN A 10 -10.10 15.47 -36.20
N SER A 11 -9.74 14.20 -36.35
CA SER A 11 -8.46 13.67 -35.89
C SER A 11 -8.23 12.32 -36.56
N SER A 12 -7.59 12.41 -37.73
CA SER A 12 -6.58 11.50 -38.29
C SER A 12 -6.49 10.08 -37.74
N ASP A 13 -6.47 9.10 -38.66
CA ASP A 13 -5.89 7.77 -38.55
C ASP A 13 -4.91 7.58 -37.38
N ILE A 14 -5.42 7.18 -36.22
CA ILE A 14 -4.57 6.67 -35.14
C ILE A 14 -4.41 5.18 -35.41
N VAL A 15 -3.31 4.83 -36.08
CA VAL A 15 -2.79 3.46 -36.12
C VAL A 15 -2.76 2.97 -34.67
N GLN A 16 -3.63 2.01 -34.32
CA GLN A 16 -3.64 1.46 -32.98
C GLN A 16 -2.26 0.87 -32.69
N PRO A 17 -1.62 1.18 -31.55
CA PRO A 17 -0.36 0.55 -31.20
C PRO A 17 -0.58 -0.96 -31.20
N ILE A 18 0.17 -1.67 -32.04
CA ILE A 18 0.17 -3.14 -32.08
C ILE A 18 0.49 -3.59 -30.66
N LYS A 19 -0.53 -4.11 -29.95
CA LYS A 19 -0.32 -4.69 -28.63
C LYS A 19 0.65 -5.84 -28.82
N PRO A 20 1.84 -5.83 -28.21
CA PRO A 20 2.77 -6.94 -28.36
C PRO A 20 2.06 -8.21 -27.91
N HIS A 21 1.84 -9.13 -28.85
CA HIS A 21 1.28 -10.43 -28.54
C HIS A 21 2.35 -11.22 -27.79
N TYR A 22 2.30 -11.16 -26.46
CA TYR A 22 3.18 -11.96 -25.63
C TYR A 22 2.67 -13.40 -25.67
N GLU A 23 3.42 -14.28 -26.33
CA GLU A 23 3.14 -15.71 -26.32
C GLU A 23 3.40 -16.21 -24.90
N VAL A 24 2.31 -16.35 -24.12
CA VAL A 24 2.37 -16.82 -22.74
C VAL A 24 2.80 -18.29 -22.79
N ARG A 25 4.09 -18.54 -22.54
CA ARG A 25 4.64 -19.88 -22.38
C ARG A 25 3.86 -20.56 -21.24
N LYS A 26 3.11 -21.62 -21.58
CA LYS A 26 2.32 -22.37 -20.60
C LYS A 26 3.24 -23.29 -19.81
N PHE A 27 3.71 -22.83 -18.65
CA PHE A 27 4.41 -23.67 -17.70
C PHE A 27 3.41 -24.47 -16.85
N ILE A 28 3.74 -25.73 -16.53
CA ILE A 28 3.01 -26.50 -15.52
C ILE A 28 3.39 -25.92 -14.16
N LYS A 29 2.41 -25.44 -13.40
CA LYS A 29 2.68 -24.87 -12.06
C LYS A 29 3.04 -25.98 -11.09
N ILE A 30 4.15 -25.80 -10.38
CA ILE A 30 4.70 -26.83 -9.47
C ILE A 30 4.24 -26.67 -8.01
N GLY A 31 3.38 -25.68 -7.74
CA GLY A 31 2.84 -25.38 -6.41
C GLY A 31 3.41 -24.11 -5.80
N ARG A 32 3.30 -23.97 -4.47
CA ARG A 32 3.70 -22.78 -3.72
C ARG A 32 5.17 -22.89 -3.29
N PRO A 33 5.94 -21.79 -3.35
CA PRO A 33 7.32 -21.78 -2.88
C PRO A 33 7.40 -21.83 -1.36
N GLY A 34 8.54 -22.27 -0.83
CA GLY A 34 8.87 -22.18 0.59
C GLY A 34 9.12 -20.71 0.99
N TYR A 35 8.78 -20.35 2.22
CA TYR A 35 9.02 -18.98 2.70
C TYR A 35 9.26 -18.89 4.20
N LYS A 36 9.97 -17.82 4.59
CA LYS A 36 10.15 -17.37 5.97
C LYS A 36 9.90 -15.87 6.08
N VAL A 37 9.16 -15.47 7.11
CA VAL A 37 8.87 -14.06 7.40
C VAL A 37 9.43 -13.72 8.78
N THR A 38 10.29 -12.72 8.84
CA THR A 38 10.87 -12.23 10.10
C THR A 38 10.33 -10.84 10.39
N LYS A 39 9.71 -10.68 11.56
CA LYS A 39 9.30 -9.37 12.09
C LYS A 39 10.46 -8.81 12.90
N GLN A 40 10.89 -7.59 12.59
CA GLN A 40 11.99 -6.94 13.29
C GLN A 40 11.52 -5.60 13.86
N ARG A 41 12.19 -5.17 14.92
CA ARG A 41 12.02 -3.85 15.50
C ARG A 41 13.39 -3.26 15.75
N ASP A 42 13.64 -2.11 15.13
CA ASP A 42 14.86 -1.35 15.32
C ASP A 42 14.95 -0.90 16.80
N PRO A 43 16.04 -1.21 17.53
CA PRO A 43 16.13 -0.96 18.96
C PRO A 43 16.17 0.53 19.30
N ASP A 44 16.73 1.35 18.41
CA ASP A 44 16.95 2.79 18.64
C ASP A 44 15.74 3.59 18.22
N THR A 45 15.29 3.40 16.97
CA THR A 45 14.20 4.18 16.38
C THR A 45 12.82 3.59 16.71
N LYS A 46 12.77 2.37 17.26
CA LYS A 46 11.53 1.58 17.49
C LYS A 46 10.74 1.28 16.22
N GLN A 47 11.30 1.53 15.05
CA GLN A 47 10.69 1.29 13.75
C GLN A 47 10.48 -0.22 13.53
N GLN A 48 9.33 -0.61 13.01
CA GLN A 48 9.03 -2.01 12.69
C GLN A 48 9.37 -2.29 11.24
N SER A 49 9.95 -3.46 10.96
CA SER A 49 10.23 -3.94 9.61
C SER A 49 9.85 -5.40 9.43
N LEU A 50 9.69 -5.78 8.17
CA LEU A 50 9.43 -7.14 7.74
C LEU A 50 10.53 -7.56 6.76
N LEU A 51 11.09 -8.74 6.99
CA LEU A 51 12.01 -9.42 6.07
C LEU A 51 11.34 -10.70 5.56
N PHE A 52 11.18 -10.79 4.26
CA PHE A 52 10.69 -11.95 3.54
C PHE A 52 11.86 -12.68 2.90
N GLN A 53 11.88 -14.00 3.04
CA GLN A 53 12.82 -14.91 2.41
C GLN A 53 11.98 -15.96 1.69
N ILE A 54 12.08 -16.03 0.36
CA ILE A 54 11.31 -16.96 -0.46
C ILE A 54 12.29 -17.89 -1.18
N ASP A 55 12.09 -19.19 -1.03
CA ASP A 55 12.92 -20.23 -1.61
C ASP A 55 12.30 -20.71 -2.93
N TYR A 56 13.06 -20.62 -4.02
CA TYR A 56 12.62 -21.00 -5.36
C TYR A 56 13.56 -22.05 -6.01
N PRO A 57 13.78 -23.23 -5.40
CA PRO A 57 14.76 -24.21 -5.87
C PRO A 57 14.55 -24.68 -7.32
N GLU A 58 13.31 -24.71 -7.81
CA GLU A 58 12.92 -25.16 -9.15
C GLU A 58 12.44 -24.02 -10.07
N ILE A 59 12.94 -22.80 -9.86
CA ILE A 59 12.61 -21.66 -10.74
C ILE A 59 13.12 -21.89 -12.16
N SER A 60 12.33 -21.46 -13.16
CA SER A 60 12.75 -21.57 -14.55
C SER A 60 13.98 -20.71 -14.87
N ASP A 61 14.80 -21.19 -15.81
CA ASP A 61 15.98 -20.46 -16.25
C ASP A 61 15.62 -19.09 -16.81
N ASN A 62 16.45 -18.09 -16.50
CA ASN A 62 16.29 -16.68 -16.90
C ASN A 62 15.07 -15.96 -16.27
N ILE A 63 14.36 -16.57 -15.33
CA ILE A 63 13.31 -15.89 -14.56
C ILE A 63 13.90 -15.26 -13.29
N VAL A 64 13.59 -13.99 -13.09
CA VAL A 64 13.88 -13.28 -11.83
C VAL A 64 12.57 -13.08 -11.08
N PRO A 65 12.49 -13.47 -9.78
CA PRO A 65 11.31 -13.25 -8.97
C PRO A 65 10.88 -11.78 -8.94
N LYS A 66 9.57 -11.55 -8.99
CA LYS A 66 8.95 -10.23 -8.93
C LYS A 66 8.11 -10.11 -7.68
N HIS A 67 7.92 -8.88 -7.22
CA HIS A 67 7.05 -8.56 -6.11
C HIS A 67 6.13 -7.38 -6.45
N ARG A 68 4.99 -7.29 -5.78
CA ARG A 68 4.05 -6.17 -5.93
C ARG A 68 3.27 -5.93 -4.65
N PHE A 69 3.12 -4.67 -4.24
CA PHE A 69 2.12 -4.26 -3.25
C PHE A 69 0.78 -4.07 -3.96
N MET A 70 -0.25 -4.73 -3.45
CA MET A 70 -1.61 -4.69 -3.96
C MET A 70 -2.55 -4.20 -2.86
N SER A 71 -3.49 -3.33 -3.22
CA SER A 71 -4.51 -2.86 -2.28
C SER A 71 -5.61 -3.91 -2.09
N GLY A 72 -6.28 -3.93 -0.94
CA GLY A 72 -7.39 -4.84 -0.67
C GLY A 72 -8.60 -4.69 -1.61
N PHE A 73 -8.70 -3.61 -2.40
CA PHE A 73 -9.75 -3.41 -3.39
C PHE A 73 -9.53 -4.15 -4.71
N GLU A 74 -8.29 -4.54 -5.01
CA GLU A 74 -7.94 -5.23 -6.25
C GLU A 74 -8.16 -6.74 -6.16
N GLN A 75 -8.51 -7.27 -4.99
CA GLN A 75 -8.74 -8.70 -4.76
C GLN A 75 -10.23 -9.03 -4.89
N HIS A 76 -10.57 -10.09 -5.64
CA HIS A 76 -11.96 -10.58 -5.81
C HIS A 76 -12.36 -11.71 -4.84
N VAL A 77 -11.47 -12.12 -3.94
CA VAL A 77 -11.67 -13.29 -3.06
C VAL A 77 -12.32 -12.92 -1.73
N GLU A 78 -11.89 -11.83 -1.10
CA GLU A 78 -12.39 -11.37 0.19
C GLU A 78 -13.04 -9.99 0.05
N ALA A 79 -13.93 -9.63 0.98
CA ALA A 79 -14.49 -8.28 1.04
C ALA A 79 -13.35 -7.25 1.22
N PRO A 80 -13.32 -6.14 0.45
CA PRO A 80 -12.25 -5.17 0.51
C PRO A 80 -12.10 -4.53 1.89
N ASP A 81 -11.00 -4.83 2.61
CA ASP A 81 -10.63 -4.16 3.85
C ASP A 81 -9.43 -3.21 3.62
N ARG A 82 -9.66 -1.92 3.85
CA ARG A 82 -8.65 -0.85 3.70
C ARG A 82 -7.51 -0.93 4.71
N ARG A 83 -7.70 -1.64 5.83
CA ARG A 83 -6.71 -1.77 6.90
C ARG A 83 -5.52 -2.63 6.49
N TRP A 84 -5.67 -3.40 5.41
CA TRP A 84 -4.66 -4.34 4.94
C TRP A 84 -4.24 -4.04 3.50
N GLN A 85 -2.99 -4.37 3.23
CA GLN A 85 -2.42 -4.49 1.89
C GLN A 85 -1.95 -5.93 1.71
N TYR A 86 -1.75 -6.33 0.46
CA TYR A 86 -1.23 -7.63 0.11
C TYR A 86 0.10 -7.47 -0.61
N LEU A 87 1.15 -8.08 -0.07
CA LEU A 87 2.44 -8.17 -0.74
C LEU A 87 2.50 -9.49 -1.51
N LEU A 88 2.56 -9.41 -2.83
CA LEU A 88 2.61 -10.56 -3.73
C LEU A 88 4.05 -10.86 -4.13
N PHE A 89 4.36 -12.13 -4.28
CA PHE A 89 5.59 -12.63 -4.90
C PHE A 89 5.23 -13.58 -6.03
N ALA A 90 5.85 -13.39 -7.19
CA ALA A 90 5.60 -14.19 -8.40
C ALA A 90 6.92 -14.59 -9.06
N ALA A 91 7.06 -15.88 -9.33
CA ALA A 91 8.15 -16.46 -10.10
C ALA A 91 7.66 -17.74 -10.77
N GLU A 92 7.82 -17.86 -12.08
CA GLU A 92 7.44 -19.09 -12.80
C GLU A 92 8.49 -20.19 -12.54
N PRO A 93 8.08 -21.46 -12.32
CA PRO A 93 6.73 -22.02 -12.47
C PRO A 93 5.92 -22.06 -11.17
N TYR A 94 6.36 -21.39 -10.11
CA TYR A 94 5.63 -21.37 -8.85
C TYR A 94 4.32 -20.57 -8.93
N GLU A 95 3.40 -20.91 -8.05
CA GLU A 95 2.21 -20.11 -7.81
C GLU A 95 2.58 -18.77 -7.16
N THR A 96 1.89 -17.71 -7.59
CA THR A 96 1.95 -16.42 -6.92
C THR A 96 1.43 -16.58 -5.49
N ILE A 97 2.25 -16.18 -4.52
CA ILE A 97 1.87 -16.13 -3.11
C ILE A 97 1.61 -14.68 -2.70
N SER A 98 0.76 -14.48 -1.69
CA SER A 98 0.47 -13.16 -1.14
C SER A 98 0.52 -13.19 0.39
N PHE A 99 0.98 -12.08 0.97
CA PHE A 99 1.03 -11.87 2.41
C PHE A 99 0.18 -10.67 2.78
N LYS A 100 -0.76 -10.88 3.71
CA LYS A 100 -1.56 -9.82 4.31
C LYS A 100 -0.69 -9.01 5.27
N ILE A 101 -0.51 -7.72 4.98
CA ILE A 101 0.31 -6.79 5.76
C ILE A 101 -0.51 -5.56 6.15
N PRO A 102 -0.21 -4.90 7.30
CA PRO A 102 -0.88 -3.66 7.67
C PRO A 102 -0.72 -2.61 6.56
N SER A 103 -1.79 -1.85 6.28
CA SER A 103 -1.80 -0.76 5.29
C SER A 103 -1.10 0.50 5.83
N ARG A 104 0.13 0.32 6.35
CA ARG A 104 1.00 1.40 6.83
C ARG A 104 1.96 1.80 5.72
N GLU A 105 2.32 3.08 5.69
CA GLU A 105 3.28 3.57 4.71
C GLU A 105 4.64 2.89 4.87
N VAL A 106 5.20 2.46 3.75
CA VAL A 106 6.55 1.90 3.68
C VAL A 106 7.57 3.02 3.58
N ASP A 107 8.63 2.91 4.36
CA ASP A 107 9.78 3.82 4.31
C ASP A 107 10.70 3.42 3.15
N LYS A 108 10.76 4.29 2.13
CA LYS A 108 11.57 4.09 0.91
C LYS A 108 12.95 4.74 1.00
N SER A 109 13.34 5.21 2.19
CA SER A 109 14.69 5.73 2.43
C SER A 109 15.74 4.64 2.20
N GLU A 110 16.95 5.05 1.85
CA GLU A 110 18.05 4.12 1.55
C GLU A 110 18.29 3.13 2.71
N GLY A 111 18.47 1.85 2.38
CA GLY A 111 18.65 0.76 3.34
C GLY A 111 17.39 0.32 4.10
N LYS A 112 16.29 1.09 4.06
CA LYS A 112 15.01 0.72 4.71
C LYS A 112 14.11 -0.11 3.82
N PHE A 113 14.25 -0.01 2.49
CA PHE A 113 13.57 -0.85 1.51
C PHE A 113 14.60 -1.42 0.54
N TRP A 114 14.68 -2.74 0.41
CA TRP A 114 15.57 -3.39 -0.55
C TRP A 114 15.09 -4.78 -0.93
N THR A 115 15.54 -5.24 -2.09
CA THR A 115 15.37 -6.63 -2.53
C THR A 115 16.69 -7.20 -3.01
N TYR A 116 16.88 -8.49 -2.81
CA TYR A 116 18.05 -9.21 -3.28
C TYR A 116 17.64 -10.58 -3.79
N TYR A 117 18.15 -10.97 -4.96
CA TYR A 117 17.94 -12.31 -5.50
C TYR A 117 19.28 -13.02 -5.60
N ASN A 118 19.45 -14.09 -4.82
CA ASN A 118 20.60 -14.96 -4.96
C ASN A 118 20.31 -16.00 -6.05
N THR A 119 20.99 -15.88 -7.20
CA THR A 119 20.83 -16.77 -8.35
C THR A 119 21.43 -18.16 -8.15
N GLU A 120 22.35 -18.32 -7.19
CA GLU A 120 23.01 -19.58 -6.86
C GLU A 120 22.13 -20.41 -5.92
N THR A 121 21.71 -19.83 -4.79
CA THR A 121 20.82 -20.52 -3.83
C THR A 121 19.34 -20.48 -4.22
N LYS A 122 18.99 -19.72 -5.27
CA LYS A 122 17.62 -19.46 -5.72
C LYS A 122 16.72 -18.85 -4.65
N GLN A 123 17.29 -17.99 -3.82
CA GLN A 123 16.58 -17.34 -2.72
C GLN A 123 16.29 -15.88 -3.02
N PHE A 124 15.04 -15.47 -2.82
CA PHE A 124 14.61 -14.08 -2.96
C PHE A 124 14.39 -13.45 -1.59
N PHE A 125 15.00 -12.30 -1.38
CA PHE A 125 14.90 -11.51 -0.17
C PHE A 125 14.21 -10.18 -0.48
N LEU A 126 13.28 -9.79 0.38
CA LEU A 126 12.67 -8.47 0.36
C LEU A 126 12.54 -7.98 1.79
N GLN A 127 13.13 -6.82 2.07
CA GLN A 127 13.00 -6.15 3.35
C GLN A 127 12.36 -4.78 3.17
N PHE A 128 11.46 -4.43 4.08
CA PHE A 128 11.01 -3.06 4.21
C PHE A 128 10.70 -2.68 5.66
N ALA A 129 10.96 -1.43 6.00
CA ALA A 129 10.50 -0.81 7.24
C ALA A 129 9.19 -0.03 7.02
N PHE A 130 8.32 -0.03 8.01
CA PHE A 130 7.18 0.89 8.04
C PHE A 130 7.65 2.26 8.49
N LYS A 131 7.05 3.32 7.95
CA LYS A 131 7.23 4.65 8.53
C LYS A 131 6.76 4.64 9.99
N LEU A 132 7.49 5.38 10.82
CA LEU A 132 7.04 5.70 12.16
C LEU A 132 5.75 6.51 12.02
N GLU A 133 4.70 6.11 12.73
CA GLU A 133 3.54 6.95 12.84
C GLU A 133 3.96 8.17 13.66
N SER A 134 4.16 9.31 13.00
CA SER A 134 4.11 10.59 13.70
C SER A 134 2.75 10.60 14.38
N ASN A 135 2.74 10.74 15.70
CA ASN A 135 1.51 10.77 16.47
C ASN A 135 0.61 11.89 15.93
N LYS A 136 -0.29 11.56 14.98
CA LYS A 136 -1.25 12.52 14.39
C LYS A 136 -2.29 12.98 15.43
N TYR A 137 -2.13 12.56 16.68
CA TYR A 137 -2.87 13.02 17.87
C TYR A 137 -2.21 14.21 18.59
N SER A 138 -1.34 14.97 17.93
CA SER A 138 -0.83 16.25 18.45
C SER A 138 -1.03 17.37 17.44
N GLY A 139 -2.31 17.65 17.12
CA GLY A 139 -2.64 18.67 16.12
C GLY A 139 -4.12 18.94 15.90
N ASP A 140 -4.93 19.02 16.97
CA ASP A 140 -6.13 19.87 16.94
C ASP A 140 -6.50 20.37 18.35
N HIS A 141 -5.61 21.21 18.89
CA HIS A 141 -5.98 22.18 19.92
C HIS A 141 -5.55 23.56 19.43
N SER A 142 -6.22 24.06 18.39
CA SER A 142 -6.23 25.50 18.12
C SER A 142 -7.62 25.92 17.65
N SER A 143 -8.43 26.27 18.65
CA SER A 143 -9.32 27.43 18.64
C SER A 143 -10.22 27.62 17.40
N SER A 144 -11.43 27.07 17.47
CA SER A 144 -12.61 27.78 16.92
C SER A 144 -13.60 28.06 18.04
N ASN A 145 -13.78 29.36 18.23
CA ASN A 145 -14.59 30.04 19.22
C ASN A 145 -16.08 29.68 19.06
N ALA A 146 -16.54 28.60 19.71
CA ALA A 146 -17.96 28.28 19.82
C ALA A 146 -18.54 29.01 21.02
N ARG A 147 -19.18 30.16 20.74
CA ARG A 147 -19.99 30.93 21.68
C ARG A 147 -21.05 30.01 22.32
N SER A 148 -20.81 29.62 23.56
CA SER A 148 -21.83 29.02 24.42
C SER A 148 -22.85 30.11 24.78
N TYR A 149 -24.00 30.10 24.13
CA TYR A 149 -25.19 30.80 24.62
C TYR A 149 -25.67 30.10 25.90
N GLY A 150 -25.10 30.51 27.04
CA GLY A 150 -25.73 30.29 28.34
C GLY A 150 -26.84 31.34 28.54
N PRO A 151 -27.95 31.00 29.22
CA PRO A 151 -28.98 31.99 29.54
C PRO A 151 -28.38 33.11 30.40
N PRO A 152 -28.78 34.38 30.20
CA PRO A 152 -28.26 35.49 30.99
C PRO A 152 -28.62 35.32 32.48
N PRO A 153 -27.76 35.76 33.40
CA PRO A 153 -28.08 35.73 34.83
C PRO A 153 -29.24 36.68 35.16
N PRO A 154 -30.05 36.36 36.19
CA PRO A 154 -31.13 37.26 36.63
C PRO A 154 -30.56 38.57 37.18
N ALA A 155 -31.26 39.67 36.90
CA ALA A 155 -30.88 41.01 37.33
C ALA A 155 -30.88 41.13 38.88
N PRO A 156 -29.96 41.93 39.47
CA PRO A 156 -29.95 42.17 40.91
C PRO A 156 -31.15 43.04 41.35
N PRO A 157 -31.65 42.86 42.59
CA PRO A 157 -32.74 43.66 43.12
C PRO A 157 -32.31 45.12 43.37
N SER A 158 -33.06 46.06 42.82
CA SER A 158 -32.90 47.50 43.06
C SER A 158 -33.12 47.82 44.54
N SER A 159 -32.06 48.20 45.24
CA SER A 159 -32.12 48.77 46.58
C SER A 159 -32.01 50.30 46.51
N LEU A 160 -33.14 50.94 46.79
CA LEU A 160 -33.39 52.19 47.54
C LEU A 160 -32.40 53.37 47.45
N ARG A 161 -32.91 54.52 47.00
CA ARG A 161 -32.74 55.88 47.55
C ARG A 161 -33.64 56.84 46.77
N GLY A 162 -34.42 57.74 47.34
CA GLY A 162 -34.72 58.13 48.72
C GLY A 162 -35.93 59.04 48.72
#